data_AF-A0A178X251-F1
#
_entry.id   AF-A0A178X251-F1
#
_cell.length_a   1.000
_cell.length_b   1.000
_cell.length_c   1.000
_cell.angle_alpha   90.00
_cell.angle_beta   90.00
_cell.angle_gamma   90.00
#
_symmetry.space_group_name_H-M   'P 1'
#
loop_
_entity.id
_entity.type
_entity.pdbx_description
1 polymer ?
#
loop_
_entity_poly.entity_id
_entity_poly.type
_entity_poly.pdbx_seq_one_letter_code
_entity_poly.pdbx_strand_id
1 'polypeptide(L)'
;MAEQRDHGKPEETPSPGSGGSSAQPPALPQPGRDEVAPRTPAPPSANPPQPAAPNLPQPSGSAEPQLDPEQLRQFQEFQRFQEYLRFTQSQRGAEPAPAPDPGLVPAGNRQPQPLAGGQPPAPPNQPGALTEYEQPPRNRRPVPRWVKRLGGKILGWVIALVILGILVNWGYHQIFPSDDGKSSAQIAAEGGGTYHTNHIFSTNPNEAVRFVYHNIAQGRVADACGRFREDIQDKFAKDTTGQPDCKIAVEQLHAQVKNVNDYAESLPSYVSGPTPPPVVKIDSCSFNVSGGPALGVFEVTKVDKGQWLITGHSSGPEKCPPPTATSTPG
;
A
#
# COMPACT_ATOMS: atom_id res chain seq x y z
N MET A 1 6.64 -17.74 -77.03
CA MET A 1 7.66 -18.63 -76.41
C MET A 1 6.90 -19.74 -75.68
N ALA A 2 7.36 -20.99 -75.75
CA ALA A 2 6.57 -22.14 -75.30
C ALA A 2 7.45 -23.32 -74.87
N GLU A 3 7.16 -23.87 -73.69
CA GLU A 3 7.56 -25.15 -73.07
C GLU A 3 6.82 -25.15 -71.71
N GLN A 4 6.01 -26.11 -71.26
CA GLN A 4 5.64 -27.50 -71.61
C GLN A 4 6.54 -28.63 -71.04
N ARG A 5 5.94 -29.38 -70.09
CA ARG A 5 6.36 -30.65 -69.44
C ARG A 5 7.50 -30.51 -68.41
N ASP A 6 7.40 -31.15 -67.25
CA ASP A 6 7.47 -32.62 -67.11
C ASP A 6 6.34 -33.29 -66.27
N HIS A 7 6.28 -34.63 -66.29
CA HIS A 7 5.36 -35.48 -65.52
C HIS A 7 6.12 -36.59 -64.74
N GLY A 8 6.03 -36.59 -63.40
CA GLY A 8 6.50 -37.68 -62.53
C GLY A 8 5.45 -38.10 -61.51
N LYS A 9 5.30 -39.40 -61.24
CA LYS A 9 4.32 -40.01 -60.31
C LYS A 9 5.06 -40.81 -59.18
N PRO A 10 4.45 -41.69 -58.34
CA PRO A 10 4.82 -41.77 -56.93
C PRO A 10 5.34 -43.18 -56.54
N GLU A 11 5.06 -43.60 -55.30
CA GLU A 11 5.46 -44.87 -54.67
C GLU A 11 6.97 -44.91 -54.32
N GLU A 12 7.42 -45.66 -53.31
CA GLU A 12 6.88 -46.91 -52.75
C GLU A 12 7.06 -47.01 -51.22
N THR A 13 6.21 -47.81 -50.55
CA THR A 13 6.38 -48.18 -49.13
C THR A 13 5.92 -49.62 -48.86
N PRO A 14 6.83 -50.52 -48.44
CA PRO A 14 6.47 -51.67 -47.61
C PRO A 14 7.34 -51.74 -46.32
N SER A 15 6.77 -51.80 -45.11
CA SER A 15 6.16 -52.98 -44.43
C SER A 15 7.18 -53.73 -43.52
N PRO A 16 6.81 -54.73 -42.67
CA PRO A 16 7.13 -54.61 -41.24
C PRO A 16 7.98 -55.75 -40.64
N GLY A 17 8.67 -55.44 -39.53
CA GLY A 17 9.44 -56.41 -38.74
C GLY A 17 8.69 -56.91 -37.51
N SER A 18 7.86 -57.94 -37.66
CA SER A 18 7.28 -58.70 -36.53
C SER A 18 7.94 -60.07 -36.41
N GLY A 19 8.67 -60.30 -35.31
CA GLY A 19 9.31 -61.58 -35.01
C GLY A 19 9.12 -61.96 -33.55
N GLY A 20 8.20 -62.90 -33.29
CA GLY A 20 8.01 -63.50 -31.97
C GLY A 20 8.39 -64.98 -32.00
N SER A 21 8.95 -65.50 -30.90
CA SER A 21 9.06 -66.93 -30.65
C SER A 21 9.09 -67.20 -29.14
N SER A 22 8.49 -68.31 -28.72
CA SER A 22 8.17 -68.62 -27.31
C SER A 22 9.01 -69.78 -26.78
N ALA A 23 9.46 -69.71 -25.52
CA ALA A 23 9.81 -70.87 -24.70
C ALA A 23 9.82 -70.51 -23.20
N GLN A 24 9.69 -71.50 -22.32
CA GLN A 24 9.63 -71.36 -20.85
C GLN A 24 10.86 -72.05 -20.17
N PRO A 25 10.97 -72.16 -18.82
CA PRO A 25 12.22 -71.94 -18.09
C PRO A 25 13.06 -73.22 -17.89
N PRO A 26 14.25 -73.11 -17.26
CA PRO A 26 14.31 -73.60 -15.86
C PRO A 26 15.27 -72.86 -14.89
N ALA A 27 14.97 -73.03 -13.59
CA ALA A 27 15.88 -73.12 -12.42
C ALA A 27 16.80 -71.94 -11.97
N LEU A 28 16.95 -71.86 -10.64
CA LEU A 28 17.89 -70.99 -9.89
C LEU A 28 19.28 -71.65 -9.72
N PRO A 29 20.31 -70.85 -9.42
CA PRO A 29 21.07 -71.08 -8.17
C PRO A 29 21.27 -69.81 -7.31
N GLN A 30 21.94 -69.97 -6.15
CA GLN A 30 22.07 -69.03 -5.03
C GLN A 30 23.23 -68.03 -5.18
N PRO A 31 23.34 -67.02 -4.28
CA PRO A 31 24.35 -67.14 -3.20
C PRO A 31 23.92 -66.57 -1.81
N GLY A 32 24.72 -66.85 -0.75
CA GLY A 32 24.86 -66.15 0.56
C GLY A 32 23.60 -65.61 1.29
N ARG A 33 23.18 -66.01 2.49
CA ARG A 33 23.85 -66.58 3.70
C ARG A 33 24.93 -65.71 4.36
N ASP A 34 24.46 -64.80 5.20
CA ASP A 34 24.85 -64.55 6.61
C ASP A 34 23.61 -63.87 7.25
N GLU A 35 22.74 -64.46 8.08
CA GLU A 35 22.88 -65.31 9.29
C GLU A 35 23.23 -64.56 10.60
N VAL A 36 22.28 -63.75 11.11
CA VAL A 36 22.03 -63.64 12.57
C VAL A 36 20.52 -63.73 12.83
N ALA A 37 20.14 -64.48 13.87
CA ALA A 37 18.75 -64.88 14.17
C ALA A 37 17.89 -63.81 14.89
N PRO A 38 16.55 -63.89 14.84
CA PRO A 38 15.65 -62.85 15.34
C PRO A 38 15.35 -62.92 16.85
N ARG A 39 14.79 -61.84 17.40
CA ARG A 39 14.05 -61.84 18.67
C ARG A 39 12.60 -61.43 18.44
N THR A 40 11.69 -62.10 19.14
CA THR A 40 10.22 -61.93 19.03
C THR A 40 9.71 -60.67 19.76
N PRO A 41 8.50 -60.17 19.40
CA PRO A 41 8.00 -58.89 19.89
C PRO A 41 7.35 -58.96 21.29
N ALA A 42 7.31 -57.81 21.96
CA ALA A 42 6.49 -57.55 23.13
C ALA A 42 5.31 -56.61 22.75
N PRO A 43 4.15 -56.67 23.44
CA PRO A 43 2.96 -55.91 23.07
C PRO A 43 3.08 -54.39 23.37
N PRO A 44 2.27 -53.54 22.70
CA PRO A 44 2.39 -52.09 22.80
C PRO A 44 1.76 -51.52 24.08
N SER A 45 2.55 -50.79 24.87
CA SER A 45 2.03 -49.84 25.86
C SER A 45 1.68 -48.51 25.19
N ALA A 46 0.43 -48.06 25.35
CA ALA A 46 -0.02 -46.80 24.77
C ALA A 46 0.40 -45.59 25.63
N ASN A 47 1.30 -44.75 25.09
CA ASN A 47 1.38 -43.32 25.41
C ASN A 47 2.22 -42.60 24.34
N PRO A 48 1.79 -41.44 23.80
CA PRO A 48 2.58 -40.68 22.84
C PRO A 48 3.71 -39.91 23.56
N PRO A 49 4.95 -39.88 23.04
CA PRO A 49 6.00 -39.03 23.58
C PRO A 49 5.72 -37.57 23.25
N GLN A 50 5.83 -36.68 24.25
CA GLN A 50 5.82 -35.24 24.01
C GLN A 50 7.12 -34.83 23.29
N PRO A 51 7.08 -33.96 22.26
CA PRO A 51 8.29 -33.37 21.70
C PRO A 51 8.99 -32.49 22.75
N ALA A 52 10.31 -32.63 22.87
CA ALA A 52 11.10 -31.85 23.81
C ALA A 52 11.15 -30.37 23.42
N ALA A 53 11.13 -29.47 24.41
CA ALA A 53 11.28 -28.04 24.18
C ALA A 53 12.71 -27.69 23.71
N PRO A 54 12.89 -26.73 22.79
CA PRO A 54 14.21 -26.23 22.41
C PRO A 54 14.97 -25.63 23.62
N ASN A 55 16.26 -25.92 23.70
CA ASN A 55 17.11 -25.50 24.81
C ASN A 55 17.43 -23.99 24.70
N LEU A 56 16.79 -23.17 25.54
CA LEU A 56 16.99 -21.71 25.56
C LEU A 56 18.26 -21.34 26.35
N PRO A 57 19.18 -20.53 25.78
CA PRO A 57 20.30 -19.96 26.53
C PRO A 57 19.78 -19.05 27.65
N GLN A 58 20.22 -19.28 28.88
CA GLN A 58 19.83 -18.51 30.05
C GLN A 58 20.75 -17.27 30.18
N PRO A 59 20.24 -16.02 30.05
CA PRO A 59 21.08 -14.84 30.11
C PRO A 59 21.46 -14.50 31.56
N SER A 60 22.74 -14.62 31.88
CA SER A 60 23.33 -14.10 33.11
C SER A 60 23.45 -12.57 33.04
N GLY A 61 22.99 -11.87 34.09
CA GLY A 61 23.27 -10.45 34.30
C GLY A 61 22.02 -9.60 34.46
N SER A 62 21.90 -8.95 35.63
CA SER A 62 20.93 -7.89 35.87
C SER A 62 21.35 -6.61 35.15
N ALA A 63 21.00 -6.49 33.87
CA ALA A 63 20.92 -5.21 33.20
C ALA A 63 19.50 -4.63 33.40
N GLU A 64 19.41 -3.36 33.76
CA GLU A 64 18.16 -2.62 33.60
C GLU A 64 17.78 -2.65 32.11
N PRO A 65 16.49 -2.80 31.75
CA PRO A 65 16.08 -2.79 30.34
C PRO A 65 16.33 -1.38 29.79
N GLN A 66 17.47 -1.21 29.11
CA GLN A 66 17.75 -0.01 28.34
C GLN A 66 16.75 0.02 27.18
N LEU A 67 15.66 0.78 27.32
CA LEU A 67 14.74 1.00 26.23
C LEU A 67 15.52 1.65 25.07
N ASP A 68 15.44 1.01 23.91
CA ASP A 68 16.00 1.52 22.68
C ASP A 68 15.48 2.96 22.44
N PRO A 69 16.33 3.96 22.14
CA PRO A 69 15.89 5.31 21.83
C PRO A 69 14.79 5.37 20.75
N GLU A 70 14.75 4.43 19.80
CA GLU A 70 13.65 4.34 18.83
C GLU A 70 12.33 3.85 19.46
N GLN A 71 12.39 2.95 20.44
CA GLN A 71 11.21 2.50 21.20
C GLN A 71 10.67 3.61 22.12
N LEU A 72 11.56 4.45 22.68
CA LEU A 72 11.18 5.66 23.41
C LEU A 72 10.51 6.70 22.49
N ARG A 73 11.02 6.88 21.26
CA ARG A 73 10.38 7.72 20.22
C ARG A 73 8.95 7.26 19.91
N GLN A 74 8.75 5.97 19.60
CA GLN A 74 7.42 5.42 19.30
C GLN A 74 6.42 5.64 20.44
N PHE A 75 6.86 5.50 21.69
CA PHE A 75 6.02 5.79 22.85
C PHE A 75 5.66 7.29 22.97
N GLN A 76 6.61 8.18 22.65
CA GLN A 76 6.40 9.64 22.65
C GLN A 76 5.47 10.10 21.51
N GLU A 77 5.53 9.47 20.35
CA GLU A 77 4.56 9.69 19.25
C GLU A 77 3.14 9.24 19.63
N PHE A 78 3.02 8.07 20.28
CA PHE A 78 1.73 7.58 20.78
C PHE A 78 1.09 8.52 21.82
N GLN A 79 1.90 9.09 22.72
CA GLN A 79 1.44 10.13 23.67
C GLN A 79 0.83 11.33 22.93
N ARG A 80 1.53 11.86 21.91
CA ARG A 80 1.02 12.99 21.11
C ARG A 80 -0.29 12.67 20.37
N PHE A 81 -0.49 11.44 19.92
CA PHE A 81 -1.74 11.03 19.28
C PHE A 81 -2.92 11.03 20.27
N GLN A 82 -2.70 10.58 21.52
CA GLN A 82 -3.70 10.65 22.58
C GLN A 82 -4.06 12.09 22.97
N GLU A 83 -3.08 12.99 23.01
CA GLU A 83 -3.31 14.43 23.20
C GLU A 83 -4.14 15.05 22.07
N TYR A 84 -3.81 14.71 20.81
CA TYR A 84 -4.55 15.18 19.64
C TYR A 84 -6.02 14.75 19.68
N LEU A 85 -6.30 13.47 19.97
CA LEU A 85 -7.68 12.98 20.10
C LEU A 85 -8.45 13.70 21.22
N ARG A 86 -7.81 13.91 22.38
CA ARG A 86 -8.41 14.65 23.50
C ARG A 86 -8.74 16.10 23.11
N PHE A 87 -7.85 16.76 22.36
CA PHE A 87 -8.06 18.12 21.86
C PHE A 87 -9.19 18.19 20.80
N THR A 88 -9.23 17.25 19.85
CA THR A 88 -10.34 17.17 18.87
C THR A 88 -11.68 16.91 19.56
N GLN A 89 -11.69 16.11 20.62
CA GLN A 89 -12.91 15.84 21.40
C GLN A 89 -13.36 17.06 22.21
N SER A 90 -12.46 17.82 22.83
CA SER A 90 -12.83 19.04 23.57
C SER A 90 -13.29 20.17 22.64
N GLN A 91 -12.73 20.29 21.43
CA GLN A 91 -13.24 21.19 20.39
C GLN A 91 -14.68 20.84 20.00
N ARG A 92 -14.95 19.57 19.65
CA ARG A 92 -16.29 19.08 19.28
C ARG A 92 -17.33 19.14 20.41
N GLY A 93 -16.88 19.18 21.67
CA GLY A 93 -17.76 19.38 22.84
C GLY A 93 -18.03 20.85 23.19
N ALA A 94 -17.36 21.81 22.54
CA ALA A 94 -17.46 23.24 22.82
C ALA A 94 -18.23 24.04 21.76
N GLU A 95 -18.63 23.40 20.65
CA GLU A 95 -19.42 24.01 19.58
C GLU A 95 -20.90 24.10 20.01
N PRO A 96 -21.47 25.31 20.23
CA PRO A 96 -22.87 25.44 20.58
C PRO A 96 -23.73 25.01 19.39
N ALA A 97 -24.70 24.12 19.63
CA ALA A 97 -25.56 23.62 18.56
C ALA A 97 -26.24 24.79 17.82
N PRO A 98 -26.23 24.81 16.47
CA PRO A 98 -26.93 25.83 15.71
C PRO A 98 -28.43 25.80 16.06
N ALA A 99 -29.03 26.98 16.18
CA ALA A 99 -30.43 27.10 16.55
C ALA A 99 -31.33 26.37 15.52
N PRO A 100 -32.35 25.61 15.97
CA PRO A 100 -33.18 24.83 15.05
C PRO A 100 -34.06 25.75 14.19
N ASP A 101 -33.83 25.70 12.87
CA ASP A 101 -34.68 26.31 11.86
C ASP A 101 -36.09 25.65 11.90
N PRO A 102 -37.20 26.40 11.93
CA PRO A 102 -38.54 25.83 12.11
C PRO A 102 -39.10 25.18 10.82
N GLY A 103 -38.47 24.10 10.36
CA GLY A 103 -38.91 23.36 9.17
C GLY A 103 -38.44 21.91 9.10
N LEU A 104 -39.41 20.99 8.95
CA LEU A 104 -39.28 19.58 8.57
C LEU A 104 -38.62 18.62 9.59
N VAL A 105 -39.42 17.66 10.07
CA VAL A 105 -38.96 16.45 10.77
C VAL A 105 -38.60 15.33 9.77
N PRO A 106 -37.71 14.38 10.13
CA PRO A 106 -38.25 13.10 10.63
C PRO A 106 -37.47 12.42 11.78
N ALA A 107 -38.22 11.60 12.51
CA ALA A 107 -37.89 10.73 13.66
C ALA A 107 -36.46 10.14 13.83
N GLY A 108 -35.97 10.12 15.09
CA GLY A 108 -34.80 9.32 15.50
C GLY A 108 -34.45 9.31 17.01
N ASN A 109 -34.90 8.30 17.76
CA ASN A 109 -34.33 7.75 19.02
C ASN A 109 -33.91 8.68 20.20
N ARG A 110 -34.89 8.98 21.07
CA ARG A 110 -34.92 8.74 22.53
C ARG A 110 -33.61 8.80 23.38
N GLN A 111 -33.63 9.67 24.40
CA GLN A 111 -33.16 9.35 25.76
C GLN A 111 -34.28 9.65 26.80
N PRO A 112 -34.33 8.96 27.96
CA PRO A 112 -35.43 9.09 28.92
C PRO A 112 -35.25 10.22 29.95
N GLN A 113 -36.38 10.75 30.44
CA GLN A 113 -36.47 11.73 31.53
C GLN A 113 -36.85 11.06 32.86
N PRO A 114 -36.34 11.53 34.02
CA PRO A 114 -36.99 11.37 35.33
C PRO A 114 -38.12 12.41 35.53
N LEU A 115 -39.14 12.08 36.33
CA LEU A 115 -40.38 12.86 36.44
C LEU A 115 -40.76 13.20 37.90
N ALA A 116 -40.82 14.49 38.25
CA ALA A 116 -41.54 15.09 39.39
C ALA A 116 -41.44 16.64 39.32
N GLY A 117 -42.42 17.46 39.68
CA GLY A 117 -43.84 17.21 40.02
C GLY A 117 -44.45 18.37 40.85
N GLY A 118 -45.62 18.89 40.49
CA GLY A 118 -46.42 19.83 41.30
C GLY A 118 -46.80 21.17 40.64
N GLN A 119 -48.06 21.60 40.83
CA GLN A 119 -48.69 22.85 40.36
C GLN A 119 -50.02 23.09 41.13
N PRO A 120 -50.67 24.29 41.05
CA PRO A 120 -50.20 25.63 40.68
C PRO A 120 -50.24 26.53 41.95
N PRO A 121 -51.13 27.55 42.23
CA PRO A 121 -52.09 28.36 41.46
C PRO A 121 -51.64 29.85 41.29
N ALA A 122 -52.59 30.76 41.06
CA ALA A 122 -52.47 32.25 41.12
C ALA A 122 -53.71 32.83 41.84
N PRO A 123 -53.86 34.15 42.11
CA PRO A 123 -54.30 35.15 41.10
C PRO A 123 -53.72 36.60 41.36
N PRO A 124 -54.38 37.75 41.05
CA PRO A 124 -54.36 38.40 39.72
C PRO A 124 -54.04 39.93 39.72
N ASN A 125 -53.96 40.52 38.51
CA ASN A 125 -54.20 41.93 38.15
C ASN A 125 -53.37 43.07 38.80
N GLN A 126 -52.61 43.80 37.96
CA GLN A 126 -52.68 45.27 37.91
C GLN A 126 -52.10 45.85 36.60
N PRO A 127 -52.80 46.77 35.91
CA PRO A 127 -52.28 47.43 34.70
C PRO A 127 -51.86 48.89 34.95
N GLY A 128 -50.66 49.24 34.46
CA GLY A 128 -50.28 50.61 34.09
C GLY A 128 -49.87 51.59 35.20
N ALA A 129 -48.62 52.06 35.15
CA ALA A 129 -48.20 53.38 35.64
C ALA A 129 -46.95 53.84 34.87
N LEU A 130 -46.85 55.15 34.61
CA LEU A 130 -45.64 55.80 34.09
C LEU A 130 -44.69 56.12 35.24
N THR A 131 -43.37 55.97 35.04
CA THR A 131 -42.35 56.82 35.70
C THR A 131 -41.02 56.71 34.95
N GLU A 132 -40.44 57.86 34.62
CA GLU A 132 -39.07 58.02 34.13
C GLU A 132 -38.18 58.40 35.33
N TYR A 133 -37.06 57.71 35.54
CA TYR A 133 -36.09 58.08 36.59
C TYR A 133 -34.62 57.76 36.22
N GLU A 134 -33.83 58.84 36.20
CA GLU A 134 -32.49 59.01 36.78
C GLU A 134 -31.38 57.95 36.58
N GLN A 135 -30.27 58.37 35.98
CA GLN A 135 -29.01 57.61 36.00
C GLN A 135 -28.20 57.84 37.30
N PRO A 136 -27.80 56.79 38.04
CA PRO A 136 -26.87 56.92 39.17
C PRO A 136 -25.39 56.98 38.72
N PRO A 137 -24.48 57.60 39.50
CA PRO A 137 -23.16 58.03 39.03
C PRO A 137 -22.06 56.94 39.02
N ARG A 138 -21.10 57.08 38.09
CA ARG A 138 -19.90 56.22 37.96
C ARG A 138 -18.87 56.43 39.09
N ASN A 139 -18.91 55.58 40.11
CA ASN A 139 -17.93 55.58 41.20
C ASN A 139 -16.62 54.86 40.84
N ARG A 140 -15.56 55.61 40.45
CA ARG A 140 -14.21 55.07 40.21
C ARG A 140 -13.40 54.94 41.51
N ARG A 141 -13.36 53.73 42.09
CA ARG A 141 -12.49 53.42 43.24
C ARG A 141 -10.99 53.40 42.83
N PRO A 142 -10.08 54.03 43.61
CA PRO A 142 -8.64 53.95 43.34
C PRO A 142 -8.06 52.59 43.77
N VAL A 143 -7.17 52.01 42.95
CA VAL A 143 -6.55 50.70 43.23
C VAL A 143 -5.45 50.78 44.30
N PRO A 144 -5.35 49.80 45.23
CA PRO A 144 -4.38 49.84 46.34
C PRO A 144 -2.91 49.84 45.91
N ARG A 145 -2.08 50.60 46.63
CA ARG A 145 -0.63 50.76 46.33
C ARG A 145 0.18 49.46 46.39
N TRP A 146 -0.28 48.42 47.10
CA TRP A 146 0.44 47.13 47.16
C TRP A 146 0.44 46.38 45.82
N VAL A 147 -0.65 46.49 45.04
CA VAL A 147 -0.78 45.87 43.70
C VAL A 147 0.32 46.37 42.75
N LYS A 148 0.63 47.67 42.78
CA LYS A 148 1.74 48.26 42.00
C LYS A 148 3.11 47.68 42.36
N ARG A 149 3.31 47.19 43.59
CA ARG A 149 4.62 46.68 44.05
C ARG A 149 4.84 45.20 43.69
N LEU A 150 3.77 44.43 43.53
CA LEU A 150 3.84 43.03 43.08
C LEU A 150 3.85 42.91 41.55
N GLY A 151 3.03 43.71 40.86
CA GLY A 151 2.92 43.68 39.40
C GLY A 151 4.23 43.96 38.65
N GLY A 152 5.11 44.82 39.20
CA GLY A 152 6.38 45.16 38.54
C GLY A 152 7.34 43.97 38.34
N LYS A 153 7.38 43.01 39.28
CA LYS A 153 8.23 41.82 39.14
C LYS A 153 7.68 40.83 38.11
N ILE A 154 6.36 40.63 38.08
CA ILE A 154 5.71 39.74 37.10
C ILE A 154 5.80 40.35 35.70
N LEU A 155 5.56 41.66 35.55
CA LEU A 155 5.69 42.36 34.27
C LEU A 155 7.13 42.30 33.73
N GLY A 156 8.15 42.46 34.58
CA GLY A 156 9.55 42.28 34.20
C GLY A 156 9.86 40.87 33.68
N TRP A 157 9.29 39.84 34.33
CA TRP A 157 9.41 38.44 33.86
C TRP A 157 8.68 38.18 32.54
N VAL A 158 7.46 38.72 32.37
CA VAL A 158 6.72 38.61 31.10
C VAL A 158 7.48 39.30 29.96
N ILE A 159 8.02 40.49 30.18
CA ILE A 159 8.85 41.19 29.19
C ILE A 159 10.12 40.39 28.87
N ALA A 160 10.79 39.82 29.88
CA ALA A 160 11.96 38.97 29.67
C ALA A 160 11.64 37.71 28.84
N LEU A 161 10.50 37.05 29.09
CA LEU A 161 10.05 35.89 28.31
C LEU A 161 9.65 36.27 26.88
N VAL A 162 9.04 37.45 26.66
CA VAL A 162 8.74 37.96 25.31
C VAL A 162 10.03 38.26 24.54
N ILE A 163 11.02 38.92 25.17
CA ILE A 163 12.32 39.18 24.55
C ILE A 163 13.06 37.86 24.24
N LEU A 164 13.03 36.89 25.17
CA LEU A 164 13.62 35.57 24.94
C LEU A 164 12.93 34.84 23.78
N GLY A 165 11.60 34.88 23.69
CA GLY A 165 10.84 34.32 22.58
C GLY A 165 11.18 34.96 21.23
N ILE A 166 11.33 36.29 21.19
CA ILE A 166 11.77 37.03 19.99
C ILE A 166 13.20 36.63 19.60
N LEU A 167 14.13 36.51 20.56
CA LEU A 167 15.51 36.09 20.30
C LEU A 167 15.61 34.64 19.83
N VAL A 168 14.80 33.74 20.38
CA VAL A 168 14.70 32.33 19.92
C VAL A 168 14.11 32.27 18.51
N ASN A 169 13.05 33.02 18.22
CA ASN A 169 12.45 33.07 16.88
C ASN A 169 13.41 33.67 15.84
N TRP A 170 14.11 34.76 16.18
CA TRP A 170 15.10 35.38 15.31
C TRP A 170 16.31 34.47 15.08
N GLY A 171 16.84 33.85 16.14
CA GLY A 171 17.91 32.85 16.04
C GLY A 171 17.50 31.61 15.22
N TYR A 172 16.24 31.18 15.34
CA TYR A 172 15.68 30.10 14.53
C TYR A 172 15.71 30.45 13.04
N HIS A 173 15.22 31.63 12.63
CA HIS A 173 15.30 32.06 11.22
C HIS A 173 16.73 32.33 10.71
N GLN A 174 17.71 32.55 11.58
CA GLN A 174 19.12 32.72 11.20
C GLN A 174 19.87 31.39 11.03
N ILE A 175 19.53 30.37 11.82
CA ILE A 175 20.15 29.03 11.78
C ILE A 175 19.40 28.12 10.79
N PHE A 176 18.09 28.30 10.70
CA PHE A 176 17.18 27.71 9.72
C PHE A 176 16.59 28.84 8.87
N PRO A 177 17.35 29.38 7.89
CA PRO A 177 16.76 30.26 6.88
C PRO A 177 15.57 29.52 6.26
N SER A 178 14.38 30.11 6.42
CA SER A 178 13.15 29.51 5.93
C SER A 178 13.15 29.59 4.41
N ASP A 179 12.80 28.51 3.72
CA ASP A 179 12.79 28.44 2.25
C ASP A 179 11.65 29.27 1.64
N ASP A 180 11.79 30.60 1.71
CA ASP A 180 10.97 31.62 1.06
C ASP A 180 11.14 31.52 -0.47
N GLY A 181 10.56 30.49 -1.06
CA GLY A 181 10.59 30.26 -2.51
C GLY A 181 9.90 29.00 -3.02
N LYS A 182 9.76 27.93 -2.23
CA LYS A 182 9.16 26.67 -2.70
C LYS A 182 8.23 26.02 -1.68
N SER A 183 6.93 26.08 -1.95
CA SER A 183 5.94 25.28 -1.21
C SER A 183 6.14 23.78 -1.45
N SER A 184 5.60 22.91 -0.58
CA SER A 184 5.67 21.45 -0.78
C SER A 184 5.06 20.99 -2.12
N ALA A 185 4.06 21.71 -2.64
CA ALA A 185 3.49 21.47 -3.97
C ALA A 185 4.46 21.84 -5.11
N GLN A 186 5.32 22.83 -4.88
CA GLN A 186 6.34 23.31 -5.82
C GLN A 186 7.58 22.40 -5.81
N ILE A 187 7.95 21.86 -4.64
CA ILE A 187 8.94 20.77 -4.52
C ILE A 187 8.42 19.49 -5.19
N ALA A 188 7.13 19.17 -5.05
CA ALA A 188 6.50 18.07 -5.80
C ALA A 188 6.51 18.33 -7.32
N ALA A 189 6.25 19.58 -7.76
CA ALA A 189 6.30 19.97 -9.17
C ALA A 189 7.71 19.91 -9.79
N GLU A 190 8.77 20.10 -9.01
CA GLU A 190 10.17 19.84 -9.43
C GLU A 190 10.58 18.35 -9.27
N GLY A 191 9.80 17.60 -8.48
CA GLY A 191 9.88 16.15 -8.36
C GLY A 191 9.50 15.43 -9.65
N GLY A 192 8.40 15.82 -10.28
CA GLY A 192 7.98 15.35 -11.60
C GLY A 192 8.76 16.00 -12.75
N GLY A 193 9.08 15.22 -13.79
CA GLY A 193 9.46 15.76 -15.10
C GLY A 193 8.22 16.16 -15.92
N THR A 194 8.35 16.29 -17.23
CA THR A 194 7.25 16.55 -18.18
C THR A 194 6.28 15.36 -18.38
N TYR A 195 6.20 14.46 -17.39
CA TYR A 195 5.34 13.28 -17.37
C TYR A 195 4.29 13.54 -16.28
N HIS A 196 3.04 13.82 -16.68
CA HIS A 196 1.99 14.41 -15.84
C HIS A 196 1.34 13.44 -14.81
N THR A 197 2.15 12.62 -14.16
CA THR A 197 1.72 11.67 -13.12
C THR A 197 2.64 11.77 -11.90
N ASN A 198 2.08 11.84 -10.69
CA ASN A 198 2.85 11.83 -9.43
C ASN A 198 3.49 10.46 -9.09
N HIS A 199 3.61 9.56 -10.06
CA HIS A 199 4.20 8.24 -9.87
C HIS A 199 5.72 8.30 -9.98
N ILE A 200 6.41 7.81 -8.96
CA ILE A 200 7.82 7.45 -9.08
C ILE A 200 7.88 6.18 -9.94
N PHE A 201 8.60 6.25 -11.06
CA PHE A 201 8.84 5.12 -11.95
C PHE A 201 10.11 4.37 -11.53
N SER A 202 10.19 3.08 -11.87
CA SER A 202 11.36 2.27 -11.52
C SER A 202 12.60 2.69 -12.30
N THR A 203 13.79 2.45 -11.75
CA THR A 203 15.10 2.56 -12.45
C THR A 203 15.50 1.27 -13.18
N ASN A 204 14.71 0.20 -13.06
CA ASN A 204 14.86 -1.04 -13.84
C ASN A 204 13.68 -1.21 -14.84
N PRO A 205 13.95 -1.60 -16.11
CA PRO A 205 12.91 -1.70 -17.13
C PRO A 205 11.91 -2.85 -16.90
N ASN A 206 12.37 -4.00 -16.39
CA ASN A 206 11.50 -5.14 -16.10
C ASN A 206 10.61 -4.86 -14.89
N GLU A 207 11.16 -4.22 -13.85
CA GLU A 207 10.40 -3.77 -12.68
C GLU A 207 9.28 -2.78 -13.06
N ALA A 208 9.49 -1.91 -14.05
CA ALA A 208 8.46 -0.99 -14.53
C ALA A 208 7.24 -1.74 -15.13
N VAL A 209 7.48 -2.85 -15.83
CA VAL A 209 6.40 -3.73 -16.34
C VAL A 209 5.84 -4.63 -15.23
N ARG A 210 6.68 -5.15 -14.33
CA ARG A 210 6.23 -5.91 -13.14
C ARG A 210 5.27 -5.09 -12.29
N PHE A 211 5.46 -3.77 -12.17
CA PHE A 211 4.49 -2.90 -11.50
C PHE A 211 3.10 -2.89 -12.14
N VAL A 212 2.97 -3.09 -13.46
CA VAL A 212 1.65 -3.24 -14.10
C VAL A 212 0.98 -4.52 -13.61
N TYR A 213 1.69 -5.65 -13.68
CA TYR A 213 1.24 -6.94 -13.15
C TYR A 213 0.85 -6.86 -11.67
N HIS A 214 1.72 -6.31 -10.82
CA HIS A 214 1.53 -6.11 -9.38
C HIS A 214 0.32 -5.23 -9.05
N ASN A 215 0.07 -4.18 -9.85
CA ASN A 215 -1.06 -3.27 -9.64
C ASN A 215 -2.38 -3.88 -10.15
N ILE A 216 -2.38 -4.58 -11.28
CA ILE A 216 -3.55 -5.37 -11.76
C ILE A 216 -3.88 -6.49 -10.79
N ALA A 217 -2.88 -7.21 -10.26
CA ALA A 217 -3.07 -8.25 -9.26
C ALA A 217 -3.82 -7.75 -8.00
N GLN A 218 -3.55 -6.50 -7.59
CA GLN A 218 -4.21 -5.85 -6.44
C GLN A 218 -5.46 -5.03 -6.79
N GLY A 219 -5.88 -4.97 -8.06
CA GLY A 219 -7.00 -4.12 -8.48
C GLY A 219 -6.73 -2.62 -8.34
N ARG A 220 -5.45 -2.21 -8.27
CA ARG A 220 -5.02 -0.81 -8.14
C ARG A 220 -5.10 -0.08 -9.47
N VAL A 221 -6.32 0.24 -9.90
CA VAL A 221 -6.59 0.74 -11.26
C VAL A 221 -5.78 1.99 -11.61
N ALA A 222 -5.76 3.00 -10.74
CA ALA A 222 -4.98 4.22 -10.95
C ALA A 222 -3.46 3.95 -11.02
N ASP A 223 -2.92 3.17 -10.08
CA ASP A 223 -1.49 2.85 -10.07
C ASP A 223 -1.08 1.98 -11.27
N ALA A 224 -1.98 1.19 -11.85
CA ALA A 224 -1.73 0.38 -13.04
C ALA A 224 -1.70 1.25 -14.32
N CYS A 225 -2.76 2.03 -14.57
CA CYS A 225 -2.82 2.91 -15.74
C CYS A 225 -1.75 4.01 -15.70
N GLY A 226 -1.44 4.53 -14.51
CA GLY A 226 -0.34 5.48 -14.27
C GLY A 226 1.09 4.95 -14.50
N ARG A 227 1.28 3.68 -14.92
CA ARG A 227 2.58 3.19 -15.41
C ARG A 227 2.83 3.47 -16.90
N PHE A 228 1.78 3.80 -17.65
CA PHE A 228 1.84 4.09 -19.08
C PHE A 228 1.83 5.59 -19.35
N ARG A 229 2.52 6.01 -20.41
CA ARG A 229 2.32 7.33 -21.03
C ARG A 229 0.84 7.45 -21.44
N GLU A 230 0.28 8.66 -21.34
CA GLU A 230 -1.17 8.92 -21.43
C GLU A 230 -1.83 8.36 -22.71
N ASP A 231 -1.19 8.56 -23.86
CA ASP A 231 -1.59 8.02 -25.17
C ASP A 231 -1.53 6.49 -25.29
N ILE A 232 -0.84 5.82 -24.38
CA ILE A 232 -0.64 4.36 -24.37
C ILE A 232 -1.62 3.65 -23.42
N GLN A 233 -2.25 4.34 -22.47
CA GLN A 233 -3.24 3.74 -21.55
C GLN A 233 -4.43 3.13 -22.32
N ASP A 234 -5.02 3.93 -23.20
CA ASP A 234 -6.05 3.53 -24.15
C ASP A 234 -5.59 2.41 -25.11
N LYS A 235 -4.32 2.42 -25.50
CA LYS A 235 -3.76 1.41 -26.41
C LYS A 235 -3.59 0.06 -25.71
N PHE A 236 -3.09 0.05 -24.48
CA PHE A 236 -3.06 -1.15 -23.63
C PHE A 236 -4.46 -1.75 -23.46
N ALA A 237 -5.47 -0.92 -23.18
CA ALA A 237 -6.86 -1.38 -23.07
C ALA A 237 -7.35 -2.12 -24.32
N LYS A 238 -7.15 -1.50 -25.49
CA LYS A 238 -7.56 -2.01 -26.81
C LYS A 238 -6.79 -3.27 -27.19
N ASP A 239 -5.47 -3.25 -27.01
CA ASP A 239 -4.58 -4.35 -27.38
C ASP A 239 -4.77 -5.62 -26.52
N THR A 240 -5.04 -5.47 -25.21
CA THR A 240 -5.07 -6.59 -24.25
C THR A 240 -6.48 -7.07 -23.93
N THR A 241 -7.51 -6.22 -24.04
CA THR A 241 -8.90 -6.57 -23.67
C THR A 241 -9.96 -6.17 -24.69
N GLY A 242 -9.60 -5.44 -25.75
CA GLY A 242 -10.55 -4.82 -26.68
C GLY A 242 -11.34 -3.63 -26.11
N GLN A 243 -11.12 -3.26 -24.84
CA GLN A 243 -11.81 -2.16 -24.20
C GLN A 243 -11.27 -0.79 -24.65
N PRO A 244 -12.09 0.27 -24.67
CA PRO A 244 -11.62 1.60 -25.08
C PRO A 244 -10.74 2.29 -24.04
N ASP A 245 -10.88 1.92 -22.75
CA ASP A 245 -10.44 2.67 -21.58
C ASP A 245 -9.62 1.75 -20.63
N CYS A 246 -8.47 2.25 -20.15
CA CYS A 246 -7.56 1.50 -19.28
C CYS A 246 -8.18 1.06 -17.94
N LYS A 247 -9.08 1.86 -17.36
CA LYS A 247 -9.78 1.53 -16.11
C LYS A 247 -10.57 0.24 -16.26
N ILE A 248 -11.34 0.14 -17.34
CA ILE A 248 -12.19 -1.01 -17.66
C ILE A 248 -11.32 -2.24 -17.94
N ALA A 249 -10.22 -2.07 -18.70
CA ALA A 249 -9.28 -3.14 -18.98
C ALA A 249 -8.62 -3.71 -17.71
N VAL A 250 -8.15 -2.86 -16.80
CA VAL A 250 -7.54 -3.31 -15.53
C VAL A 250 -8.56 -4.00 -14.63
N GLU A 251 -9.80 -3.51 -14.56
CA GLU A 251 -10.87 -4.17 -13.80
C GLU A 251 -11.21 -5.57 -14.39
N GLN A 252 -11.27 -5.69 -15.72
CA GLN A 252 -11.48 -6.96 -16.43
C GLN A 252 -10.29 -7.92 -16.29
N LEU A 253 -9.06 -7.42 -16.24
CA LEU A 253 -7.85 -8.25 -16.05
C LEU A 253 -7.72 -8.72 -14.59
N HIS A 254 -7.99 -7.84 -13.62
CA HIS A 254 -8.01 -8.19 -12.19
C HIS A 254 -9.00 -9.34 -11.91
N ALA A 255 -10.19 -9.29 -12.51
CA ALA A 255 -11.21 -10.34 -12.40
C ALA A 255 -10.77 -11.72 -12.95
N GLN A 256 -9.66 -11.80 -13.69
CA GLN A 256 -9.08 -13.05 -14.23
C GLN A 256 -7.90 -13.56 -13.39
N VAL A 257 -7.46 -12.81 -12.37
CA VAL A 257 -6.34 -13.20 -11.49
C VAL A 257 -6.81 -14.26 -10.49
N LYS A 258 -6.22 -15.44 -10.58
CA LYS A 258 -6.47 -16.63 -9.75
C LYS A 258 -5.51 -16.73 -8.57
N ASN A 259 -4.29 -16.19 -8.70
CA ASN A 259 -3.38 -15.98 -7.59
C ASN A 259 -2.71 -14.62 -7.71
N VAL A 260 -3.00 -13.73 -6.74
CA VAL A 260 -2.48 -12.36 -6.68
C VAL A 260 -0.95 -12.34 -6.58
N ASN A 261 -0.35 -13.25 -5.82
CA ASN A 261 1.09 -13.27 -5.59
C ASN A 261 1.85 -13.71 -6.85
N ASP A 262 1.49 -14.86 -7.42
CA ASP A 262 2.15 -15.41 -8.62
C ASP A 262 2.01 -14.47 -9.82
N TYR A 263 0.87 -13.77 -9.92
CA TYR A 263 0.65 -12.79 -10.98
C TYR A 263 1.45 -11.51 -10.76
N ALA A 264 1.52 -10.99 -9.52
CA ALA A 264 2.31 -9.80 -9.20
C ALA A 264 3.83 -10.00 -9.44
N GLU A 265 4.33 -11.22 -9.22
CA GLU A 265 5.75 -11.57 -9.36
C GLU A 265 6.06 -12.34 -10.67
N SER A 266 5.18 -12.27 -11.67
CA SER A 266 5.34 -12.94 -12.97
C SER A 266 6.51 -12.42 -13.84
N LEU A 267 7.09 -11.26 -13.48
CA LEU A 267 8.32 -10.72 -14.09
C LEU A 267 9.40 -10.49 -13.01
N PRO A 268 10.70 -10.64 -13.33
CA PRO A 268 11.77 -10.40 -12.36
C PRO A 268 11.97 -8.90 -12.10
N SER A 269 12.04 -8.53 -10.83
CA SER A 269 12.31 -7.14 -10.38
C SER A 269 13.73 -6.66 -10.67
N TYR A 270 14.66 -7.59 -10.88
CA TYR A 270 16.03 -7.31 -11.28
C TYR A 270 16.54 -8.36 -12.26
N VAL A 271 17.37 -7.92 -13.22
CA VAL A 271 18.17 -8.78 -14.08
C VAL A 271 19.61 -8.28 -14.07
N SER A 272 20.55 -9.18 -13.82
CA SER A 272 21.99 -8.91 -13.94
C SER A 272 22.40 -8.97 -15.41
N GLY A 273 23.12 -7.96 -15.89
CA GLY A 273 23.57 -7.89 -17.27
C GLY A 273 24.19 -6.53 -17.64
N PRO A 274 24.47 -6.31 -18.94
CA PRO A 274 24.90 -5.01 -19.44
C PRO A 274 23.86 -3.91 -19.17
N THR A 275 24.30 -2.65 -19.11
CA THR A 275 23.39 -1.50 -19.03
C THR A 275 22.41 -1.53 -20.21
N PRO A 276 21.08 -1.57 -19.97
CA PRO A 276 20.10 -1.67 -21.04
C PRO A 276 20.10 -0.42 -21.95
N PRO A 277 19.80 -0.59 -23.26
CA PRO A 277 19.65 0.52 -24.21
C PRO A 277 18.47 1.43 -23.82
N PRO A 278 18.42 2.70 -24.27
CA PRO A 278 17.42 3.68 -23.83
C PRO A 278 15.97 3.33 -24.16
N VAL A 279 15.73 2.37 -25.06
CA VAL A 279 14.41 1.76 -25.33
C VAL A 279 14.57 0.24 -25.27
N VAL A 280 13.71 -0.45 -24.54
CA VAL A 280 13.71 -1.91 -24.36
C VAL A 280 12.32 -2.47 -24.69
N LYS A 281 12.29 -3.65 -25.33
CA LYS A 281 11.05 -4.42 -25.53
C LYS A 281 11.00 -5.60 -24.57
N ILE A 282 9.86 -5.76 -23.92
CA ILE A 282 9.61 -6.74 -22.87
C ILE A 282 8.34 -7.50 -23.27
N ASP A 283 8.51 -8.71 -23.78
CA ASP A 283 7.42 -9.64 -24.08
C ASP A 283 7.01 -10.35 -22.77
N SER A 284 5.73 -10.28 -22.40
CA SER A 284 5.17 -11.06 -21.30
C SER A 284 5.56 -12.54 -21.38
N CYS A 285 5.62 -13.10 -22.58
CA CYS A 285 5.86 -14.52 -22.83
C CYS A 285 7.34 -14.92 -22.99
N SER A 286 8.28 -13.99 -22.74
CA SER A 286 9.64 -14.39 -22.38
C SER A 286 9.82 -14.71 -20.88
N PHE A 287 8.75 -14.58 -20.08
CA PHE A 287 8.72 -14.89 -18.64
C PHE A 287 7.64 -15.94 -18.31
N ASN A 288 7.76 -16.55 -17.13
CA ASN A 288 6.81 -17.55 -16.63
C ASN A 288 5.57 -16.88 -16.00
N VAL A 289 4.75 -16.22 -16.83
CA VAL A 289 3.50 -15.59 -16.39
C VAL A 289 2.56 -16.66 -15.84
N SER A 290 2.14 -16.47 -14.58
CA SER A 290 1.30 -17.42 -13.85
C SER A 290 0.31 -16.68 -12.95
N GLY A 291 -0.72 -17.37 -12.48
CA GLY A 291 -1.78 -16.73 -11.67
C GLY A 291 -2.77 -15.84 -12.43
N GLY A 292 -2.51 -15.45 -13.69
CA GLY A 292 -3.40 -14.61 -14.51
C GLY A 292 -3.01 -14.58 -15.99
N PRO A 293 -3.62 -13.73 -16.83
CA PRO A 293 -3.36 -13.66 -18.27
C PRO A 293 -2.07 -12.88 -18.60
N ALA A 294 -1.33 -13.31 -19.62
CA ALA A 294 -0.24 -12.52 -20.19
C ALA A 294 -0.77 -11.25 -20.86
N LEU A 295 -0.05 -10.14 -20.69
CA LEU A 295 -0.56 -8.80 -21.03
C LEU A 295 -0.22 -8.36 -22.45
N GLY A 296 0.96 -8.73 -22.97
CA GLY A 296 1.37 -8.42 -24.34
C GLY A 296 2.86 -8.14 -24.45
N VAL A 297 3.23 -7.27 -25.39
CA VAL A 297 4.60 -6.78 -25.55
C VAL A 297 4.65 -5.31 -25.18
N PHE A 298 5.44 -4.98 -24.16
CA PHE A 298 5.68 -3.63 -23.68
C PHE A 298 6.91 -3.04 -24.36
N GLU A 299 6.84 -1.75 -24.71
CA GLU A 299 8.01 -0.94 -25.06
C GLU A 299 8.22 0.08 -23.95
N VAL A 300 9.37 0.01 -23.27
CA VAL A 300 9.73 0.92 -22.18
C VAL A 300 10.89 1.82 -22.60
N THR A 301 10.75 3.12 -22.35
CA THR A 301 11.78 4.12 -22.62
C THR A 301 12.35 4.65 -21.32
N LYS A 302 13.67 4.84 -21.29
CA LYS A 302 14.38 5.48 -20.19
C LYS A 302 14.14 6.98 -20.22
N VAL A 303 13.61 7.51 -19.13
CA VAL A 303 13.29 8.93 -18.93
C VAL A 303 14.26 9.59 -17.94
N ASP A 304 14.01 10.86 -17.62
CA ASP A 304 14.78 11.64 -16.65
C ASP A 304 14.96 10.93 -15.30
N LYS A 305 16.03 11.31 -14.59
CA LYS A 305 16.45 10.72 -13.30
C LYS A 305 16.72 9.20 -13.40
N GLY A 306 16.83 8.66 -14.62
CA GLY A 306 17.19 7.28 -14.93
C GLY A 306 16.04 6.27 -14.82
N GLN A 307 14.79 6.74 -14.74
CA GLN A 307 13.61 5.90 -14.57
C GLN A 307 13.08 5.35 -15.91
N TRP A 308 12.06 4.48 -15.89
CA TRP A 308 11.46 3.85 -17.07
C TRP A 308 9.95 4.06 -17.14
N LEU A 309 9.49 4.61 -18.26
CA LEU A 309 8.08 4.81 -18.60
C LEU A 309 7.66 3.81 -19.67
N ILE A 310 6.44 3.25 -19.58
CA ILE A 310 5.88 2.45 -20.68
C ILE A 310 5.39 3.39 -21.77
N THR A 311 6.05 3.32 -22.93
CA THR A 311 5.92 4.25 -24.07
C THR A 311 5.32 3.62 -25.32
N GLY A 312 5.11 2.31 -25.29
CA GLY A 312 4.40 1.56 -26.32
C GLY A 312 3.88 0.23 -25.77
N HIS A 313 2.88 -0.31 -26.44
CA HIS A 313 2.29 -1.61 -26.15
C HIS A 313 1.81 -2.28 -27.45
N SER A 314 1.74 -3.60 -27.47
CA SER A 314 1.17 -4.42 -28.54
C SER A 314 0.57 -5.70 -27.98
N SER A 315 -0.51 -6.20 -28.60
CA SER A 315 -1.16 -7.47 -28.23
C SER A 315 -0.17 -8.65 -28.27
N GLY A 316 -0.29 -9.54 -27.29
CA GLY A 316 0.32 -10.87 -27.28
C GLY A 316 -0.74 -11.95 -26.98
N PRO A 317 -0.36 -13.23 -26.92
CA PRO A 317 -1.30 -14.30 -26.56
C PRO A 317 -1.59 -14.26 -25.05
N GLU A 318 -2.88 -14.28 -24.65
CA GLU A 318 -3.31 -14.30 -23.23
C GLU A 318 -2.68 -15.44 -22.41
N LYS A 319 -2.30 -16.53 -23.09
CA LYS A 319 -1.60 -17.68 -22.53
C LYS A 319 -0.32 -17.87 -23.33
N CYS A 320 0.81 -17.73 -22.65
CA CYS A 320 2.10 -17.97 -23.27
C CYS A 320 2.22 -19.44 -23.72
N PRO A 321 2.87 -19.71 -24.86
CA PRO A 321 3.21 -21.08 -25.23
C PRO A 321 4.14 -21.69 -24.16
N PRO A 322 4.10 -23.00 -23.93
CA PRO A 322 5.11 -23.65 -23.09
C PRO A 322 6.50 -23.35 -23.66
N PRO A 323 7.53 -23.15 -22.82
CA PRO A 323 8.86 -22.82 -23.30
C PRO A 323 9.37 -23.93 -24.22
N THR A 324 9.54 -23.61 -25.51
CA THR A 324 10.07 -24.54 -26.49
C THR A 324 11.45 -24.99 -26.02
N ALA A 325 11.64 -26.30 -25.86
CA ALA A 325 12.90 -26.89 -25.46
C ALA A 325 13.93 -26.77 -26.61
N THR A 326 14.50 -25.58 -26.77
CA THR A 326 15.49 -25.27 -27.80
C THR A 326 16.70 -26.17 -27.61
N SER A 327 17.00 -26.96 -28.65
CA SER A 327 18.04 -27.97 -28.65
C SER A 327 19.39 -27.43 -28.20
N THR A 328 20.05 -28.16 -27.30
CA THR A 328 21.46 -27.93 -26.95
C THR A 328 22.31 -27.93 -28.23
N PRO A 329 23.07 -26.85 -28.54
CA PRO A 329 24.10 -26.91 -29.56
C PRO A 329 25.24 -27.80 -29.06
N GLY A 330 25.62 -28.79 -29.85
CA GLY A 330 26.80 -29.65 -29.64
C GLY A 330 28.02 -29.18 -30.42
#